data_AF-A0A066XS14-F1
#
_entry.id   AF-A0A066XS14-F1
#
_cell.length_a   1.000
_cell.length_b   1.000
_cell.length_c   1.000
_cell.angle_alpha   90.00
_cell.angle_beta   90.00
_cell.angle_gamma   90.00
#
_symmetry.space_group_name_H-M   'P 1'
#
loop_
_entity.id
_entity.type
_entity.pdbx_description
1 polymer ?
#
loop_
_entity_poly.entity_id
_entity_poly.type
_entity_poly.pdbx_seq_one_letter_code
_entity_poly.pdbx_strand_id
1 'polypeptide(L)'
;MASPTLSRDSFAEGTGPKLESRTPPEGNAFPLTPPASSKATSEFNVDEWIQTLEGYRYPSTSCPSTTWIRVPSTHYLLAMRELERRSSLSQVIEDKVRLDYDPETELITIRMPAPVHDVFSTSVANDIYKQLQDIAALPGKDAAFAGQIINGGSSRILLEKTGEGPTAFPIQRHPDAQFQHRKAAFPGVVLEVSYSQDGKNLKKLAWDYIQHSNGDIKAVIGLDINHDAKKPSTVSLWRPEYTRDKGEDIDTLGVRTEIAAQAFRSPNLDVRRIN
;
A
#
# COMPACT_ATOMS: atom_id res chain seq x y z
N MET A 1 -25.60 -38.41 -65.96
CA MET A 1 -25.78 -39.83 -65.65
C MET A 1 -26.63 -39.92 -64.39
N ALA A 2 -27.71 -40.71 -64.50
CA ALA A 2 -28.68 -41.15 -63.47
C ALA A 2 -29.36 -40.09 -62.57
N SER A 3 -30.63 -39.85 -62.90
CA SER A 3 -31.68 -39.25 -62.05
C SER A 3 -32.29 -40.31 -61.08
N PRO A 4 -33.52 -40.16 -60.54
CA PRO A 4 -33.86 -39.80 -59.16
C PRO A 4 -34.72 -40.88 -58.46
N THR A 5 -35.32 -40.64 -57.28
CA THR A 5 -36.67 -41.17 -56.98
C THR A 5 -37.39 -40.47 -55.82
N LEU A 6 -38.61 -40.03 -56.11
CA LEU A 6 -39.70 -39.66 -55.20
C LEU A 6 -40.48 -40.92 -54.75
N SER A 7 -41.10 -40.87 -53.56
CA SER A 7 -42.53 -41.20 -53.25
C SER A 7 -42.69 -41.30 -51.73
N ARG A 8 -43.64 -40.67 -51.01
CA ARG A 8 -45.11 -40.49 -51.10
C ARG A 8 -45.88 -41.57 -50.29
N ASP A 9 -46.76 -41.07 -49.40
CA ASP A 9 -47.84 -41.71 -48.60
C ASP A 9 -47.37 -42.64 -47.44
N SER A 10 -47.96 -42.70 -46.24
CA SER A 10 -49.39 -42.75 -45.86
C SER A 10 -49.60 -42.71 -44.33
N PHE A 11 -50.87 -42.48 -43.95
CA PHE A 11 -51.54 -42.44 -42.64
C PHE A 11 -51.24 -43.58 -41.63
N ALA A 12 -51.32 -43.27 -40.31
CA ALA A 12 -52.09 -44.06 -39.33
C ALA A 12 -52.30 -43.30 -37.98
N GLU A 13 -53.55 -43.36 -37.50
CA GLU A 13 -54.09 -43.04 -36.16
C GLU A 13 -53.42 -43.90 -35.06
N GLY A 14 -53.51 -43.68 -33.75
CA GLY A 14 -54.23 -42.77 -32.85
C GLY A 14 -53.57 -42.90 -31.45
N THR A 15 -53.85 -42.09 -30.43
CA THR A 15 -54.93 -42.33 -29.46
C THR A 15 -54.71 -41.39 -28.26
N GLY A 16 -55.79 -40.87 -27.68
CA GLY A 16 -55.85 -40.57 -26.23
C GLY A 16 -56.03 -39.08 -25.85
N PRO A 17 -56.89 -38.75 -24.87
CA PRO A 17 -57.65 -37.49 -24.88
C PRO A 17 -57.38 -36.54 -23.69
N LYS A 18 -57.89 -35.31 -23.86
CA LYS A 18 -58.45 -34.37 -22.86
C LYS A 18 -57.54 -33.87 -21.73
N LEU A 19 -57.33 -32.55 -21.70
CA LEU A 19 -57.22 -31.84 -20.42
C LEU A 19 -58.09 -30.57 -20.44
N GLU A 20 -58.88 -30.47 -19.39
CA GLU A 20 -59.96 -29.52 -19.13
C GLU A 20 -59.43 -28.09 -18.90
N SER A 21 -60.27 -27.10 -19.23
CA SER A 21 -60.07 -25.72 -18.78
C SER A 21 -60.28 -25.61 -17.27
N ARG A 22 -59.26 -25.16 -16.53
CA ARG A 22 -59.42 -24.51 -15.22
C ARG A 22 -58.30 -23.49 -15.01
N THR A 23 -58.66 -22.21 -14.90
CA THR A 23 -57.81 -21.16 -14.33
C THR A 23 -57.59 -21.45 -12.84
N PRO A 24 -56.36 -21.37 -12.32
CA PRO A 24 -56.04 -20.38 -11.25
C PRO A 24 -54.51 -20.03 -11.18
N PRO A 25 -54.01 -19.29 -10.18
CA PRO A 25 -54.47 -18.03 -9.56
C PRO A 25 -53.40 -16.92 -9.69
N GLU A 26 -53.78 -15.69 -9.33
CA GLU A 26 -52.83 -14.62 -9.00
C GLU A 26 -51.90 -15.06 -7.86
N GLY A 27 -50.61 -14.75 -7.99
CA GLY A 27 -49.64 -14.90 -6.92
C GLY A 27 -48.35 -15.55 -7.40
N ASN A 28 -47.44 -14.72 -7.91
CA ASN A 28 -46.00 -14.78 -7.63
C ASN A 28 -45.32 -13.64 -8.40
N ALA A 29 -45.26 -12.48 -7.75
CA ALA A 29 -44.33 -11.43 -8.14
C ALA A 29 -42.91 -12.00 -8.02
N PHE A 30 -42.27 -12.27 -9.16
CA PHE A 30 -40.82 -12.32 -9.21
C PHE A 30 -40.33 -10.97 -8.66
N PRO A 31 -39.37 -10.94 -7.70
CA PRO A 31 -38.81 -9.67 -7.29
C PRO A 31 -38.13 -9.09 -8.52
N LEU A 32 -38.74 -8.00 -9.00
CA LEU A 32 -38.11 -7.05 -9.91
C LEU A 32 -36.69 -6.80 -9.38
N THR A 33 -35.75 -6.87 -10.31
CA THR A 33 -34.37 -6.41 -10.21
C THR A 33 -34.15 -5.50 -9.00
N PRO A 34 -33.19 -5.79 -8.09
CA PRO A 34 -32.88 -4.88 -7.01
C PRO A 34 -32.61 -3.50 -7.61
N PRO A 35 -33.14 -2.42 -7.01
CA PRO A 35 -32.93 -1.09 -7.55
C PRO A 35 -31.42 -0.91 -7.70
N ALA A 36 -31.00 -0.34 -8.84
CA ALA A 36 -29.64 0.13 -9.00
C ALA A 36 -29.31 0.91 -7.75
N SER A 37 -28.51 0.31 -6.87
CA SER A 37 -27.94 1.00 -5.74
C SER A 37 -27.01 2.01 -6.39
N SER A 38 -27.54 3.21 -6.61
CA SER A 38 -26.71 4.39 -6.71
C SER A 38 -25.80 4.28 -5.51
N LYS A 39 -24.54 3.89 -5.74
CA LYS A 39 -23.49 4.08 -4.75
C LYS A 39 -23.62 5.54 -4.39
N ALA A 40 -24.19 5.83 -3.23
CA ALA A 40 -24.14 7.16 -2.68
C ALA A 40 -22.65 7.46 -2.63
N THR A 41 -22.20 8.32 -3.54
CA THR A 41 -20.90 8.95 -3.42
C THR A 41 -21.04 9.78 -2.15
N SER A 42 -20.71 9.16 -1.00
CA SER A 42 -20.60 9.88 0.26
C SER A 42 -19.69 11.06 -0.03
N GLU A 43 -20.27 12.26 -0.08
CA GLU A 43 -19.49 13.48 -0.17
C GLU A 43 -18.56 13.51 1.03
N PHE A 44 -17.33 13.98 0.82
CA PHE A 44 -16.35 14.06 1.89
C PHE A 44 -16.86 15.01 2.97
N ASN A 45 -17.04 14.50 4.19
CA ASN A 45 -17.49 15.28 5.33
C ASN A 45 -16.27 15.68 6.19
N VAL A 46 -15.99 16.98 6.23
CA VAL A 46 -14.89 17.57 7.03
C VAL A 46 -15.07 17.29 8.52
N ASP A 47 -16.29 17.36 9.04
CA ASP A 47 -16.54 17.15 10.47
C ASP A 47 -16.31 15.69 10.87
N GLU A 48 -16.69 14.75 10.01
CA GLU A 48 -16.40 13.31 10.20
C GLU A 48 -14.89 13.02 10.14
N TRP A 49 -14.16 13.65 9.21
CA TRP A 49 -12.70 13.59 9.14
C TRP A 49 -12.05 14.04 10.45
N ILE A 50 -12.43 15.21 10.96
CA ILE A 50 -11.89 15.74 12.21
C ILE A 50 -12.28 14.87 13.40
N GLN A 51 -13.54 14.42 13.47
CA GLN A 51 -14.01 13.54 14.54
C GLN A 51 -13.23 12.22 14.56
N THR A 52 -12.91 11.67 13.38
CA THR A 52 -12.08 10.47 13.28
C THR A 52 -10.68 10.72 13.82
N LEU A 53 -10.05 11.85 13.47
CA LEU A 53 -8.73 12.22 13.99
C LEU A 53 -8.73 12.48 15.50
N GLU A 54 -9.79 13.08 16.06
CA GLU A 54 -9.92 13.26 17.51
C GLU A 54 -9.95 11.92 18.27
N GLY A 55 -10.42 10.84 17.62
CA GLY A 55 -10.33 9.47 18.16
C GLY A 55 -8.90 9.01 18.45
N TYR A 56 -7.90 9.56 17.74
CA TYR A 56 -6.49 9.25 17.93
C TYR A 56 -5.80 10.13 18.99
N ARG A 57 -6.52 11.08 19.59
CA ARG A 57 -5.96 11.96 20.63
C ARG A 57 -5.74 11.24 21.95
N TYR A 58 -6.63 10.29 22.26
CA TYR A 58 -6.57 9.46 23.45
C TYR A 58 -6.67 8.00 23.02
N PRO A 59 -5.60 7.45 22.42
CA PRO A 59 -5.64 6.09 21.95
C PRO A 59 -5.96 5.16 23.11
N SER A 60 -7.01 4.36 22.96
CA SER A 60 -7.21 3.24 23.86
C SER A 60 -5.95 2.38 23.81
N THR A 61 -5.40 2.04 24.99
CA THR A 61 -4.15 1.28 25.19
C THR A 61 -4.12 -0.10 24.53
N SER A 62 -5.19 -0.48 23.83
CA SER A 62 -5.40 -1.77 23.20
C SER A 62 -5.55 -1.58 21.69
N CYS A 63 -4.49 -1.94 20.97
CA CYS A 63 -4.34 -2.17 19.53
C CYS A 63 -3.77 -1.03 18.66
N PRO A 64 -2.74 -1.33 17.82
CA PRO A 64 -2.51 -0.53 16.62
C PRO A 64 -3.79 -0.54 15.78
N SER A 65 -4.14 0.61 15.24
CA SER A 65 -5.27 0.75 14.34
C SER A 65 -4.78 1.29 13.01
N THR A 66 -5.19 0.59 11.95
CA THR A 66 -5.13 1.10 10.59
C THR A 66 -6.56 1.40 10.16
N THR A 67 -6.81 2.62 9.70
CA THR A 67 -8.12 3.05 9.21
C THR A 67 -7.94 3.72 7.85
N TRP A 68 -8.88 3.48 6.94
CA TRP A 68 -8.90 4.09 5.63
C TRP A 68 -10.10 5.00 5.52
N ILE A 69 -9.87 6.22 5.06
CA ILE A 69 -10.92 7.20 4.80
C ILE A 69 -10.80 7.62 3.35
N ARG A 70 -11.93 7.62 2.65
CA ARG A 70 -11.97 8.16 1.30
C ARG A 70 -11.99 9.69 1.35
N VAL A 71 -10.96 10.30 0.79
CA VAL A 71 -10.82 11.74 0.60
C VAL A 71 -10.48 11.99 -0.86
N PRO A 72 -11.48 12.44 -1.67
CA PRO A 72 -11.25 12.78 -3.06
C PRO A 72 -10.11 13.79 -3.21
N SER A 73 -9.34 13.68 -4.28
CA SER A 73 -8.19 14.57 -4.54
C SER A 73 -8.56 16.06 -4.48
N THR A 74 -9.78 16.41 -4.90
CA THR A 74 -10.32 17.78 -4.82
C THR A 74 -10.51 18.30 -3.40
N HIS A 75 -10.70 17.41 -2.42
CA HIS A 75 -10.95 17.74 -1.02
C HIS A 75 -9.72 17.55 -0.12
N TYR A 76 -8.65 16.94 -0.62
CA TYR A 76 -7.45 16.64 0.17
C TYR A 76 -6.84 17.91 0.81
N LEU A 77 -6.68 18.99 0.04
CA LEU A 77 -6.15 20.26 0.57
C LEU A 77 -7.07 20.88 1.63
N LEU A 78 -8.39 20.72 1.49
CA LEU A 78 -9.35 21.17 2.49
C LEU A 78 -9.20 20.36 3.77
N ALA A 79 -9.13 19.03 3.66
CA ALA A 79 -8.96 18.12 4.81
C ALA A 79 -7.69 18.44 5.62
N MET A 80 -6.56 18.62 4.93
CA MET A 80 -5.29 18.95 5.58
C MET A 80 -5.29 20.36 6.20
N ARG A 81 -5.86 21.35 5.51
CA ARG A 81 -6.00 22.72 6.05
C ARG A 81 -6.84 22.73 7.33
N GLU A 82 -7.93 21.96 7.36
CA GLU A 82 -8.80 21.88 8.53
C GLU A 82 -8.12 21.20 9.73
N LEU A 83 -7.23 20.23 9.47
CA LEU A 83 -6.36 19.66 10.51
C LEU A 83 -5.38 20.72 11.03
N GLU A 84 -4.68 21.43 10.14
CA GLU A 84 -3.69 22.47 10.51
C GLU A 84 -4.30 23.62 11.32
N ARG A 85 -5.56 24.01 11.01
CA ARG A 85 -6.29 25.02 11.80
C ARG A 85 -6.50 24.63 13.26
N ARG A 86 -6.45 23.34 13.57
CA ARG A 86 -6.64 22.79 14.92
C ARG A 86 -5.28 22.43 15.49
N SER A 87 -4.49 23.43 15.88
CA SER A 87 -3.07 23.26 16.25
C SER A 87 -2.81 22.17 17.29
N SER A 88 -3.67 22.04 18.31
CA SER A 88 -3.51 21.00 19.32
C SER A 88 -3.74 19.58 18.78
N LEU A 89 -4.63 19.42 17.79
CA LEU A 89 -4.87 18.15 17.14
C LEU A 89 -3.75 17.85 16.14
N SER A 90 -3.37 18.83 15.31
CA SER A 90 -2.26 18.70 14.34
C SER A 90 -0.99 18.20 15.00
N GLN A 91 -0.60 18.78 16.13
CA GLN A 91 0.60 18.36 16.87
C GLN A 91 0.54 16.90 17.33
N VAL A 92 -0.61 16.45 17.83
CA VAL A 92 -0.78 15.06 18.29
C VAL A 92 -0.75 14.10 17.10
N ILE A 93 -1.41 14.46 15.99
CA ILE A 93 -1.44 13.66 14.77
C ILE A 93 -0.04 13.57 14.14
N GLU A 94 0.68 14.67 14.03
CA GLU A 94 2.05 14.69 13.51
C GLU A 94 3.01 13.81 14.33
N ASP A 95 2.86 13.82 15.66
CA ASP A 95 3.69 13.02 16.56
C ASP A 95 3.32 11.52 16.52
N LYS A 96 2.04 11.20 16.72
CA LYS A 96 1.57 9.84 17.02
C LYS A 96 1.05 9.05 15.84
N VAL A 97 0.70 9.73 14.74
CA VAL A 97 -0.01 9.12 13.62
C VAL A 97 0.85 9.21 12.36
N ARG A 98 0.72 8.21 11.49
CA ARG A 98 1.27 8.21 10.15
C ARG A 98 0.10 8.32 9.18
N LEU A 99 0.16 9.35 8.33
CA LEU A 99 -0.87 9.64 7.33
C LEU A 99 -0.28 9.43 5.95
N ASP A 100 -0.70 8.35 5.29
CA ASP A 100 -0.37 8.11 3.89
C ASP A 100 -1.56 8.53 3.03
N TYR A 101 -1.30 9.13 1.87
CA TYR A 101 -2.34 9.50 0.92
C TYR A 101 -2.00 8.99 -0.46
N ASP A 102 -2.97 8.34 -1.10
CA ASP A 102 -2.86 7.84 -2.46
C ASP A 102 -3.99 8.46 -3.30
N PRO A 103 -3.68 9.45 -4.17
CA PRO A 103 -4.67 10.19 -4.94
C PRO A 103 -5.38 9.36 -6.01
N GLU A 104 -4.79 8.24 -6.44
CA GLU A 104 -5.41 7.33 -7.41
C GLU A 104 -6.53 6.52 -6.75
N THR A 105 -6.30 6.07 -5.51
CA THR A 105 -7.33 5.41 -4.71
C THR A 105 -8.25 6.39 -3.98
N GLU A 106 -7.85 7.66 -3.89
CA GLU A 106 -8.47 8.71 -3.08
C GLU A 106 -8.59 8.30 -1.60
N LEU A 107 -7.62 7.55 -1.08
CA LEU A 107 -7.64 7.06 0.30
C LEU A 107 -6.54 7.71 1.13
N ILE A 108 -6.94 8.23 2.30
CA ILE A 108 -6.02 8.47 3.42
C ILE A 108 -5.96 7.18 4.24
N THR A 109 -4.75 6.65 4.42
CA THR A 109 -4.46 5.59 5.38
C THR A 109 -3.92 6.22 6.65
N ILE A 110 -4.67 6.06 7.74
CA ILE A 110 -4.31 6.50 9.08
C ILE A 110 -3.74 5.30 9.82
N ARG A 111 -2.49 5.39 10.24
CA ARG A 111 -1.82 4.33 11.02
C ARG A 111 -1.34 4.89 12.35
N MET A 112 -1.66 4.19 13.42
CA MET A 112 -1.01 4.40 14.71
C MET A 112 -0.11 3.20 15.02
N PRO A 113 1.22 3.37 14.94
CA PRO A 113 2.16 2.32 15.29
C PRO A 113 1.98 1.80 16.72
N ALA A 114 2.17 0.49 16.90
CA ALA A 114 2.26 -0.09 18.24
C ALA A 114 3.62 0.27 18.89
N PRO A 115 3.73 0.34 20.23
CA PRO A 115 4.99 0.63 20.90
C PRO A 115 6.15 -0.30 20.50
N VAL A 116 5.86 -1.59 20.27
CA VAL A 116 6.86 -2.56 19.82
C VAL A 116 7.35 -2.23 18.41
N HIS A 117 6.45 -1.80 17.52
CA HIS A 117 6.79 -1.40 16.16
C HIS A 117 7.66 -0.12 16.17
N ASP A 118 7.28 0.90 16.93
CA ASP A 118 8.04 2.15 17.05
C ASP A 118 9.43 1.94 17.66
N VAL A 119 9.52 1.16 18.74
CA VAL A 119 10.83 0.86 19.38
C VAL A 119 11.72 0.06 18.44
N PHE A 120 11.17 -0.94 17.75
CA PHE A 120 11.94 -1.77 16.83
C PHE A 120 12.45 -0.98 15.63
N SER A 121 11.57 -0.22 14.96
CA SER A 121 11.94 0.63 13.82
C SER A 121 13.00 1.66 14.20
N THR A 122 12.82 2.35 15.33
CA THR A 122 13.79 3.33 15.85
C THR A 122 15.13 2.68 16.17
N SER A 123 15.14 1.49 16.78
CA SER A 123 16.38 0.79 17.13
C SER A 123 17.17 0.41 15.88
N VAL A 124 16.52 -0.20 14.89
CA VAL A 124 17.16 -0.54 13.62
C VAL A 124 17.66 0.71 12.89
N ALA A 125 16.87 1.78 12.87
CA ALA A 125 17.26 3.03 12.22
C ALA A 125 18.51 3.65 12.88
N ASN A 126 18.57 3.64 14.21
CA ASN A 126 19.72 4.14 14.97
C ASN A 126 20.97 3.28 14.73
N ASP A 127 20.83 1.96 14.68
CA ASP A 127 21.95 1.05 14.42
C ASP A 127 22.52 1.24 13.01
N ILE A 128 21.66 1.41 11.99
CA ILE A 128 22.09 1.75 10.64
C ILE A 128 22.79 3.11 10.63
N TYR A 129 22.19 4.12 11.29
CA TYR A 129 22.78 5.46 11.32
C TYR A 129 24.14 5.49 12.00
N LYS A 130 24.31 4.75 13.09
CA LYS A 130 25.59 4.61 13.78
C LYS A 130 26.67 4.01 12.85
N GLN A 131 26.34 2.97 12.09
CA GLN A 131 27.27 2.40 11.11
C GLN A 131 27.64 3.41 10.00
N LEU A 132 26.68 4.25 9.57
CA LEU A 132 26.97 5.34 8.63
C LEU A 132 27.92 6.39 9.25
N GLN A 133 27.78 6.69 10.54
CA GLN A 133 28.69 7.58 11.26
C GLN A 133 30.10 6.98 11.38
N ASP A 134 30.21 5.68 11.64
CA ASP A 134 31.50 4.99 11.66
C ASP A 134 32.19 5.06 10.29
N ILE A 135 31.44 4.88 9.19
CA ILE A 135 31.97 5.06 7.83
C ILE A 135 32.38 6.52 7.59
N ALA A 136 31.59 7.48 8.06
CA ALA A 136 31.90 8.91 7.91
C ALA A 136 33.17 9.35 8.66
N ALA A 137 33.61 8.60 9.68
CA ALA A 137 34.84 8.85 10.42
C ALA A 137 36.10 8.33 9.72
N LEU A 138 35.95 7.49 8.68
CA LEU A 138 37.08 6.96 7.91
C LEU A 138 37.64 8.01 6.93
N PRO A 139 38.87 7.85 6.43
CA PRO A 139 39.36 8.68 5.33
C PRO A 139 38.79 8.22 3.98
N GLY A 140 38.49 9.18 3.09
CA GLY A 140 38.17 8.89 1.69
C GLY A 140 36.84 9.47 1.21
N LYS A 141 36.55 9.22 -0.07
CA LYS A 141 35.35 9.75 -0.74
C LYS A 141 34.05 9.20 -0.15
N ASP A 142 34.05 7.94 0.27
CA ASP A 142 32.85 7.27 0.81
C ASP A 142 32.50 7.83 2.20
N ALA A 143 33.51 8.17 2.99
CA ALA A 143 33.31 8.86 4.26
C ALA A 143 32.74 10.27 4.08
N ALA A 144 33.26 11.04 3.11
CA ALA A 144 32.73 12.36 2.78
C ALA A 144 31.28 12.32 2.28
N PHE A 145 30.89 11.24 1.59
CA PHE A 145 29.51 10.99 1.20
C PHE A 145 28.65 10.59 2.41
N ALA A 146 29.09 9.62 3.22
CA ALA A 146 28.38 9.15 4.41
C ALA A 146 28.15 10.26 5.44
N GLY A 147 29.13 11.15 5.63
CA GLY A 147 29.01 12.31 6.53
C GLY A 147 27.97 13.34 6.11
N GLN A 148 27.43 13.24 4.88
CA GLN A 148 26.34 14.08 4.39
C GLN A 148 24.97 13.37 4.44
N ILE A 149 24.90 12.13 4.93
CA ILE A 149 23.65 11.41 5.12
C ILE A 149 23.07 11.78 6.50
N ILE A 150 21.79 12.13 6.52
CA ILE A 150 21.02 12.39 7.73
C ILE A 150 20.00 11.27 7.94
N ASN A 151 19.74 10.95 9.21
CA ASN A 151 18.57 10.14 9.58
C ASN A 151 17.34 11.05 9.55
N GLY A 152 16.45 10.83 8.57
CA GLY A 152 15.22 11.59 8.42
C GLY A 152 14.04 11.04 9.23
N GLY A 153 14.23 9.94 9.97
CA GLY A 153 13.19 9.32 10.77
C GLY A 153 11.92 9.03 9.96
N SER A 154 10.76 9.31 10.53
CA SER A 154 9.45 9.11 9.89
C SER A 154 8.96 10.32 9.09
N SER A 155 9.86 11.22 8.69
CA SER A 155 9.49 12.43 7.95
C SER A 155 8.76 12.08 6.66
N ARG A 156 7.72 12.86 6.35
CA ARG A 156 6.88 12.71 5.16
C ARG A 156 7.69 12.77 3.86
N ILE A 157 7.39 11.86 2.93
CA ILE A 157 7.88 11.85 1.55
C ILE A 157 6.70 12.14 0.61
N LEU A 158 6.88 13.08 -0.30
CA LEU A 158 5.94 13.38 -1.38
C LEU A 158 6.51 12.79 -2.67
N LEU A 159 5.83 11.79 -3.23
CA LEU A 159 6.26 11.07 -4.41
C LEU A 159 5.50 11.60 -5.64
N GLU A 160 6.24 12.06 -6.63
CA GLU A 160 5.69 12.59 -7.87
C GLU A 160 5.44 11.43 -8.84
N LYS A 161 4.24 11.35 -9.40
CA LYS A 161 3.93 10.26 -10.33
C LYS A 161 4.65 10.51 -11.66
N THR A 162 5.59 9.63 -11.99
CA THR A 162 6.31 9.66 -13.26
C THR A 162 5.33 9.64 -14.43
N GLY A 163 5.40 10.65 -15.31
CA GLY A 163 4.60 10.72 -16.54
C GLY A 163 3.22 11.37 -16.42
N GLU A 164 2.81 11.81 -15.23
CA GLU A 164 1.60 12.63 -15.08
C GLU A 164 1.96 14.13 -15.07
N GLY A 165 1.10 14.97 -15.63
CA GLY A 165 1.34 16.41 -15.73
C GLY A 165 1.40 17.10 -14.36
N PRO A 166 1.84 18.37 -14.31
CA PRO A 166 2.07 19.14 -13.07
C PRO A 166 0.82 19.39 -12.20
N THR A 167 -0.33 18.82 -12.57
CA THR A 167 -1.61 18.96 -11.89
C THR A 167 -1.99 17.74 -11.05
N ALA A 168 -1.23 16.64 -11.11
CA ALA A 168 -1.49 15.46 -10.29
C ALA A 168 -1.06 15.70 -8.84
N PHE A 169 -1.92 15.37 -7.87
CA PHE A 169 -1.53 15.37 -6.48
C PHE A 169 -0.45 14.32 -6.24
N PRO A 170 0.59 14.59 -5.43
CA PRO A 170 1.61 13.62 -5.14
C PRO A 170 1.08 12.52 -4.21
N ILE A 171 1.64 11.31 -4.33
CA ILE A 171 1.44 10.28 -3.32
C ILE A 171 2.20 10.71 -2.06
N GLN A 172 1.53 10.69 -0.91
CA GLN A 172 2.14 10.97 0.38
C GLN A 172 2.44 9.66 1.11
N ARG A 173 3.68 9.51 1.58
CA ARG A 173 4.09 8.38 2.42
C ARG A 173 4.81 8.87 3.68
N HIS A 174 4.52 8.20 4.80
CA HIS A 174 5.21 8.34 6.08
C HIS A 174 5.96 7.03 6.37
N PRO A 175 7.26 6.94 5.98
CA PRO A 175 8.06 5.76 6.25
C PRO A 175 8.27 5.57 7.75
N ASP A 176 8.73 4.39 8.15
CA ASP A 176 9.11 4.15 9.55
C ASP A 176 10.52 4.70 9.83
N ALA A 177 11.42 4.66 8.83
CA ALA A 177 12.66 5.45 8.85
C ALA A 177 13.13 5.78 7.43
N GLN A 178 13.99 6.80 7.29
CA GLN A 178 14.64 7.11 6.02
C GLN A 178 16.05 7.70 6.22
N PHE A 179 16.91 7.53 5.22
CA PHE A 179 18.27 8.06 5.20
C PHE A 179 18.47 8.90 3.95
N GLN A 180 18.63 10.22 4.15
CA GLN A 180 18.68 11.18 3.06
C GLN A 180 20.04 11.84 2.98
N HIS A 181 20.60 11.91 1.78
CA HIS A 181 21.76 12.73 1.54
C HIS A 181 21.32 14.20 1.44
N ARG A 182 22.03 15.12 2.09
CA ARG A 182 21.65 16.56 2.17
C ARG A 182 21.44 17.26 0.82
N LYS A 183 21.99 16.71 -0.25
CA LYS A 183 21.90 17.24 -1.63
C LYS A 183 20.87 16.52 -2.51
N ALA A 184 20.19 15.51 -1.99
CA ALA A 184 19.21 14.70 -2.73
C ALA A 184 17.78 15.16 -2.40
N ALA A 185 16.90 15.15 -3.40
CA ALA A 185 15.48 15.47 -3.22
C ALA A 185 14.74 14.36 -2.45
N PHE A 186 15.08 13.11 -2.74
CA PHE A 186 14.53 11.92 -2.08
C PHE A 186 15.57 11.27 -1.15
N PRO A 187 15.15 10.51 -0.13
CA PRO A 187 16.06 9.64 0.59
C PRO A 187 16.69 8.60 -0.32
N GLY A 188 17.93 8.20 -0.02
CA GLY A 188 18.58 7.10 -0.73
C GLY A 188 18.08 5.74 -0.26
N VAL A 189 17.66 5.63 1.00
CA VAL A 189 17.19 4.40 1.64
C VAL A 189 15.93 4.68 2.47
N VAL A 190 14.93 3.83 2.33
CA VAL A 190 13.72 3.82 3.16
C VAL A 190 13.62 2.51 3.95
N LEU A 191 13.17 2.59 5.20
CA LEU A 191 12.88 1.47 6.07
C LEU A 191 11.37 1.41 6.35
N GLU A 192 10.79 0.24 6.13
CA GLU A 192 9.40 -0.09 6.47
C GLU A 192 9.37 -1.34 7.33
N VAL A 193 8.60 -1.27 8.42
CA VAL A 193 8.33 -2.35 9.34
C VAL A 193 6.84 -2.69 9.23
N SER A 194 6.55 -3.94 8.91
CA SER A 194 5.24 -4.56 9.03
C SER A 194 5.20 -5.29 10.37
N TYR A 195 4.26 -4.94 11.25
CA TYR A 195 3.90 -5.80 12.35
C TYR A 195 2.65 -6.59 11.98
N SER A 196 2.58 -7.86 12.40
CA SER A 196 1.50 -8.83 12.08
C SER A 196 0.04 -8.35 12.21
N GLN A 197 -0.21 -7.15 12.76
CA GLN A 197 -1.52 -6.52 12.91
C GLN A 197 -1.80 -5.41 11.88
N ASP A 198 -0.77 -4.95 11.14
CA ASP A 198 -0.84 -3.71 10.34
C ASP A 198 -1.19 -3.95 8.87
N GLY A 199 -1.11 -5.20 8.39
CA GLY A 199 -1.47 -5.56 7.01
C GLY A 199 -0.64 -4.86 5.92
N LYS A 200 0.51 -4.26 6.28
CA LYS A 200 1.36 -3.52 5.33
C LYS A 200 1.81 -4.42 4.19
N ASN A 201 1.48 -4.03 2.96
CA ASN A 201 2.05 -4.67 1.77
C ASN A 201 3.43 -4.05 1.47
N LEU A 202 4.47 -4.57 2.11
CA LEU A 202 5.84 -4.07 1.98
C LEU A 202 6.34 -4.06 0.53
N LYS A 203 5.93 -5.05 -0.28
CA LYS A 203 6.31 -5.11 -1.70
C LYS A 203 5.65 -3.97 -2.51
N LYS A 204 4.37 -3.68 -2.26
CA LYS A 204 3.71 -2.52 -2.88
C LYS A 204 4.37 -1.22 -2.46
N LEU A 205 4.64 -1.03 -1.16
CA LEU A 205 5.31 0.17 -0.67
C LEU A 205 6.69 0.36 -1.33
N ALA A 206 7.49 -0.72 -1.42
CA ALA A 206 8.77 -0.66 -2.10
C ALA A 206 8.65 -0.27 -3.57
N TRP A 207 7.62 -0.79 -4.26
CA TRP A 207 7.33 -0.41 -5.63
C TRP A 207 6.95 1.06 -5.74
N ASP A 208 6.03 1.55 -4.90
CA ASP A 208 5.58 2.94 -4.89
C ASP A 208 6.77 3.89 -4.65
N TYR A 209 7.60 3.61 -3.65
CA TYR A 209 8.79 4.42 -3.34
C TYR A 209 9.75 4.49 -4.52
N ILE A 210 10.09 3.36 -5.13
CA ILE A 210 11.08 3.31 -6.21
C ILE A 210 10.51 3.94 -7.48
N GLN A 211 9.29 3.61 -7.88
CA GLN A 211 8.72 4.06 -9.15
C GLN A 211 8.33 5.54 -9.14
N HIS A 212 7.69 6.00 -8.06
CA HIS A 212 7.25 7.39 -7.94
C HIS A 212 8.32 8.33 -7.36
N SER A 213 9.55 7.84 -7.19
CA SER A 213 10.75 8.68 -7.09
C SER A 213 11.61 8.60 -8.35
N ASN A 214 11.11 8.00 -9.43
CA ASN A 214 11.87 7.73 -10.65
C ASN A 214 13.23 7.03 -10.38
N GLY A 215 13.22 6.14 -9.39
CA GLY A 215 14.38 5.36 -8.97
C GLY A 215 15.37 6.12 -8.09
N ASP A 216 15.08 7.34 -7.63
CA ASP A 216 15.96 8.09 -6.72
C ASP A 216 16.05 7.50 -5.32
N ILE A 217 15.00 6.80 -4.87
CA ILE A 217 15.09 5.90 -3.72
C ILE A 217 15.81 4.62 -4.18
N LYS A 218 17.07 4.47 -3.75
CA LYS A 218 17.99 3.41 -4.22
C LYS A 218 17.86 2.08 -3.47
N ALA A 219 17.18 2.07 -2.33
CA ALA A 219 16.87 0.86 -1.58
C ALA A 219 15.62 1.04 -0.70
N VAL A 220 14.81 -0.01 -0.61
CA VAL A 220 13.75 -0.13 0.39
C VAL A 220 13.98 -1.39 1.20
N ILE A 221 14.11 -1.24 2.51
CA ILE A 221 14.27 -2.35 3.46
C ILE A 221 12.90 -2.60 4.08
N GLY A 222 12.38 -3.82 3.93
CA GLY A 222 11.14 -4.27 4.57
C GLY A 222 11.43 -5.26 5.68
N LEU A 223 10.98 -4.98 6.89
CA LEU A 223 11.06 -5.89 8.04
C LEU A 223 9.66 -6.35 8.41
N ASP A 224 9.37 -7.64 8.25
CA ASP A 224 8.13 -8.24 8.71
C ASP A 224 8.35 -8.91 10.07
N ILE A 225 7.80 -8.30 11.12
CA ILE A 225 7.92 -8.76 12.51
C ILE A 225 6.61 -9.42 12.98
N ASN A 226 6.74 -10.61 13.55
CA ASN A 226 5.63 -11.43 13.98
C ASN A 226 5.62 -11.55 15.51
N HIS A 227 4.48 -11.43 16.17
CA HIS A 227 4.41 -11.66 17.63
C HIS A 227 4.41 -13.16 17.97
N ASP A 228 3.84 -13.98 17.09
CA ASP A 228 3.81 -15.43 17.23
C ASP A 228 5.23 -16.00 17.00
N ALA A 229 5.81 -16.61 18.03
CA ALA A 229 7.11 -17.25 17.97
C ALA A 229 7.18 -18.41 16.97
N LYS A 230 6.03 -18.93 16.52
CA LYS A 230 5.93 -19.95 15.48
C LYS A 230 6.04 -19.39 14.06
N LYS A 231 5.90 -18.07 13.89
CA LYS A 231 6.02 -17.40 12.60
C LYS A 231 7.39 -16.73 12.48
N PRO A 232 8.09 -16.91 11.35
CA PRO A 232 9.36 -16.25 11.15
C PRO A 232 9.20 -14.74 11.08
N SER A 233 10.22 -14.00 11.49
CA SER A 233 10.36 -12.59 11.14
C SER A 233 11.42 -12.46 10.07
N THR A 234 11.11 -11.66 9.05
CA THR A 234 11.85 -11.67 7.80
C THR A 234 12.28 -10.28 7.37
N VAL A 235 13.40 -10.22 6.66
CA VAL A 235 13.88 -9.03 5.99
C VAL A 235 13.77 -9.22 4.48
N SER A 236 13.35 -8.17 3.79
CA SER A 236 13.37 -8.07 2.33
C SER A 236 14.07 -6.78 1.93
N LEU A 237 14.71 -6.80 0.76
CA LEU A 237 15.41 -5.66 0.19
C LEU A 237 14.99 -5.53 -1.27
N TRP A 238 14.54 -4.33 -1.64
CA TRP A 238 14.22 -3.99 -3.03
C TRP A 238 15.11 -2.86 -3.53
N ARG A 239 15.43 -2.89 -4.81
CA ARG A 239 16.25 -1.89 -5.50
C ARG A 239 15.69 -1.55 -6.88
N PRO A 240 15.96 -0.34 -7.40
CA PRO A 240 15.69 -0.02 -8.79
C PRO A 240 16.52 -0.91 -9.72
N GLU A 241 15.88 -1.35 -10.79
CA GLU A 241 16.48 -2.08 -11.90
C GLU A 241 16.27 -1.27 -13.18
N TYR A 242 17.30 -1.12 -13.99
CA TYR A 242 17.23 -0.34 -15.23
C TYR A 242 17.48 -1.29 -16.39
N THR A 243 16.49 -1.46 -17.25
CA THR A 243 16.57 -2.32 -18.43
C THR A 243 16.53 -1.46 -19.69
N ARG A 244 17.47 -1.70 -20.60
CA ARG A 244 17.52 -1.04 -21.91
C ARG A 244 17.11 -2.00 -23.00
N ASP A 245 16.05 -1.67 -23.71
CA ASP A 245 15.64 -2.41 -24.89
C ASP A 245 16.44 -1.97 -26.12
N LYS A 246 16.67 -2.91 -27.05
CA LYS A 246 17.47 -2.64 -28.26
C LYS A 246 16.75 -1.62 -29.13
N GLY A 247 17.33 -0.43 -29.26
CA GLY A 247 16.81 0.65 -30.10
C GLY A 247 16.09 1.76 -29.33
N GLU A 248 16.03 1.69 -27.99
CA GLU A 248 15.52 2.78 -27.16
C GLU A 248 16.67 3.58 -26.52
N ASP A 249 16.49 4.90 -26.45
CA ASP A 249 17.44 5.83 -25.83
C ASP A 249 17.20 6.02 -24.32
N ILE A 250 16.10 5.47 -23.79
CA ILE A 250 15.64 5.64 -22.41
C ILE A 250 15.59 4.27 -21.72
N ASP A 251 16.11 4.20 -20.50
CA ASP A 251 16.03 2.98 -19.70
C ASP A 251 14.64 2.85 -19.07
N THR A 252 14.07 1.64 -19.11
CA THR A 252 12.85 1.31 -18.36
C THR A 252 13.20 1.04 -16.91
N LEU A 253 12.50 1.72 -15.99
CA LEU A 253 12.65 1.53 -14.55
C LEU A 253 11.78 0.36 -14.05
N GLY A 254 12.43 -0.66 -13.52
CA GLY A 254 11.85 -1.78 -12.80
C GLY A 254 12.20 -1.78 -11.32
N VAL A 255 11.61 -2.73 -10.59
CA VAL A 255 11.89 -2.96 -9.16
C VAL A 255 12.28 -4.43 -8.99
N ARG A 256 13.53 -4.67 -8.58
CA ARG A 256 14.01 -6.03 -8.28
C ARG A 256 13.98 -6.31 -6.80
N THR A 257 13.68 -7.56 -6.45
CA THR A 257 13.85 -8.07 -5.09
C THR A 257 15.27 -8.63 -4.96
N GLU A 258 16.11 -7.99 -4.15
CA GLU A 258 17.49 -8.41 -3.89
C GLU A 258 17.56 -9.42 -2.74
N ILE A 259 16.76 -9.21 -1.70
CA ILE A 259 16.57 -10.17 -0.61
C ILE A 259 15.07 -10.42 -0.49
N ALA A 260 14.66 -11.69 -0.56
CA ALA A 260 13.26 -12.10 -0.53
C ALA A 260 12.94 -12.82 0.79
N ALA A 261 12.28 -12.12 1.72
CA ALA A 261 11.77 -12.66 2.98
C ALA A 261 12.76 -13.56 3.73
N GLN A 262 14.02 -13.12 3.84
CA GLN A 262 15.05 -13.86 4.56
C GLN A 262 14.75 -13.82 6.05
N ALA A 263 14.59 -14.98 6.67
CA ALA A 263 14.32 -15.04 8.10
C ALA A 263 15.54 -14.63 8.94
N PHE A 264 15.34 -13.69 9.86
CA PHE A 264 16.32 -13.33 10.89
C PHE A 264 15.90 -13.83 12.28
N ARG A 265 14.65 -14.29 12.41
CA ARG A 265 14.13 -14.96 13.60
C ARG A 265 13.16 -16.04 13.14
N SER A 266 13.40 -17.30 13.47
CA SER A 266 12.49 -18.42 13.18
C SER A 266 12.41 -19.33 14.40
N PRO A 267 11.29 -20.07 14.59
CA PRO A 267 11.21 -21.09 15.65
C PRO A 267 12.31 -22.14 15.55
N ASN A 268 12.86 -22.38 14.33
CA ASN A 268 13.87 -23.38 14.04
C ASN A 268 15.16 -22.78 13.44
N LEU A 269 15.61 -21.60 13.88
CA LEU A 269 16.99 -21.19 13.56
C LEU A 269 17.94 -22.15 14.28
N ASP A 270 18.24 -23.26 13.61
CA ASP A 270 19.27 -24.20 14.00
C ASP A 270 20.57 -23.41 14.14
N VAL A 271 21.19 -23.44 15.32
CA VAL A 271 22.41 -22.69 15.71
C VAL A 271 23.65 -23.17 14.90
N ARG A 272 23.44 -23.84 13.77
CA ARG A 272 24.47 -24.47 12.94
C ARG A 272 24.74 -23.66 11.69
N ARG A 273 25.22 -22.42 11.85
CA ARG A 273 25.99 -21.70 10.81
C ARG A 273 26.57 -20.40 11.38
N ILE A 274 27.38 -20.56 12.43
CA ILE A 274 28.49 -19.64 12.68
C ILE A 274 29.70 -20.56 12.89
N ASN A 275 30.37 -20.89 11.79
CA ASN A 275 31.75 -21.37 11.75
C ASN A 275 32.50 -20.43 10.82
#